data_AF-A0A7S2NYL1-F1
#
_entry.id   AF-A0A7S2NYL1-F1
#
_cell.length_a   1.000
_cell.length_b   1.000
_cell.length_c   1.000
_cell.angle_alpha   90.00
_cell.angle_beta   90.00
_cell.angle_gamma   90.00
#
_symmetry.space_group_name_H-M   'P 1'
#
loop_
_entity.id
_entity.type
_entity.pdbx_description
1 polymer ?
#
loop_
_entity_poly.entity_id
_entity_poly.type
_entity_poly.pdbx_seq_one_letter_code
_entity_poly.pdbx_strand_id
1 'polypeptide(L)'
;RFLNCCVELDEVEQSGITFATFACLARCQGLSVDGKYGSDSTLEDFRNAVRIACVADEQECSRDDCKFLVVSYSRKAFAQTGDGHFSPIAAYDEESDSVLLLDTARFKYGAHWVKLESMFEALQFVDPSTGRTRGYALLSYEFRDDGANEQHVGMPQSLLFRSKKSQDPVRRCYNEYLSERQKVKCDRYELFQ
;
A
#
# COMPACT_ATOMS: atom_id res chain seq x y z
N ARG A 1 14.06 15.98 -9.19
CA ARG A 1 12.60 16.25 -9.13
C ARG A 1 11.91 14.90 -8.96
N PHE A 2 10.92 14.81 -8.07
CA PHE A 2 10.49 13.54 -7.48
C PHE A 2 9.55 12.67 -8.34
N LEU A 3 9.15 13.03 -9.57
CA LEU A 3 8.13 12.28 -10.32
C LEU A 3 8.35 12.14 -11.85
N ASN A 4 9.47 12.62 -12.41
CA ASN A 4 9.71 12.70 -13.87
C ASN A 4 10.09 11.37 -14.56
N CYS A 5 9.91 10.21 -13.93
CA CYS A 5 10.39 8.96 -14.50
C CYS A 5 9.37 8.24 -15.41
N CYS A 6 8.07 8.50 -15.23
CA CYS A 6 7.01 7.78 -15.94
C CYS A 6 5.95 8.69 -16.56
N VAL A 7 5.74 9.88 -15.98
CA VAL A 7 4.72 10.84 -16.40
C VAL A 7 5.12 12.22 -15.89
N GLU A 8 4.78 13.27 -16.63
CA GLU A 8 5.01 14.64 -16.19
C GLU A 8 3.87 15.12 -15.27
N LEU A 9 4.21 15.99 -14.32
CA LEU A 9 3.24 16.44 -13.29
C LEU A 9 2.04 17.16 -13.88
N ASP A 10 2.25 17.96 -14.93
CA ASP A 10 1.20 18.73 -15.60
C ASP A 10 0.15 17.81 -16.26
N GLU A 11 0.57 16.61 -16.70
CA GLU A 11 -0.34 15.59 -17.23
C GLU A 11 -1.14 14.94 -16.10
N VAL A 12 -0.48 14.61 -14.99
CA VAL A 12 -1.12 14.02 -13.80
C VAL A 12 -2.21 14.93 -13.22
N GLU A 13 -1.99 16.24 -13.21
CA GLU A 13 -2.98 17.20 -12.71
C GLU A 13 -4.26 17.22 -13.57
N GLN A 14 -4.13 17.00 -14.88
CA GLN A 14 -5.24 17.07 -15.82
C GLN A 14 -6.03 15.76 -15.92
N SER A 15 -5.35 14.62 -15.96
CA SER A 15 -5.96 13.33 -16.29
C SER A 15 -5.84 12.28 -15.18
N GLY A 16 -5.05 12.56 -14.13
CA GLY A 16 -4.71 11.57 -13.11
C GLY A 16 -3.65 10.59 -13.60
N ILE A 17 -3.67 9.37 -13.08
CA ILE A 17 -2.74 8.30 -13.47
C ILE A 17 -3.47 6.98 -13.70
N THR A 18 -2.95 6.19 -14.63
CA THR A 18 -3.42 4.81 -14.85
C THR A 18 -2.80 3.84 -13.84
N PHE A 19 -3.33 2.62 -13.74
CA PHE A 19 -2.73 1.59 -12.90
C PHE A 19 -1.28 1.25 -13.30
N ALA A 20 -0.98 1.20 -14.60
CA ALA A 20 0.38 0.99 -15.10
C ALA A 20 1.33 2.14 -14.70
N THR A 21 0.86 3.39 -14.82
CA THR A 21 1.60 4.59 -14.41
C THR A 21 1.88 4.56 -12.91
N PHE A 22 0.89 4.19 -12.09
CA PHE A 22 1.07 4.00 -10.64
C PHE A 22 2.18 2.99 -10.33
N ALA A 23 2.14 1.81 -10.96
CA ALA A 23 3.15 0.78 -10.77
C ALA A 23 4.55 1.26 -11.21
N CYS A 24 4.64 1.99 -12.32
CA CYS A 24 5.89 2.60 -12.80
C CYS A 24 6.44 3.61 -11.79
N LEU A 25 5.61 4.54 -11.29
CA LEU A 25 5.99 5.52 -10.29
C LEU A 25 6.49 4.85 -9.00
N ALA A 26 5.79 3.83 -8.50
CA ALA A 26 6.21 3.08 -7.32
C ALA A 26 7.59 2.43 -7.50
N ARG A 27 7.85 1.80 -8.66
CA ARG A 27 9.17 1.25 -8.98
C ARG A 27 10.26 2.31 -9.06
N CYS A 28 9.97 3.47 -9.65
CA CYS A 28 10.92 4.59 -9.67
C CYS A 28 11.29 5.10 -8.28
N GLN A 29 10.37 4.99 -7.32
CA GLN A 29 10.63 5.34 -5.92
C GLN A 29 11.28 4.18 -5.15
N GLY A 30 11.80 3.16 -5.84
CA GLY A 30 12.56 2.05 -5.26
C GLY A 30 11.72 0.98 -4.56
N LEU A 31 10.41 0.91 -4.85
CA LEU A 31 9.56 -0.17 -4.34
C LEU A 31 9.52 -1.34 -5.33
N SER A 32 9.47 -2.55 -4.80
CA SER A 32 9.02 -3.70 -5.56
C SER A 32 7.50 -3.66 -5.69
N VAL A 33 6.99 -4.02 -6.87
CA VAL A 33 5.58 -3.91 -7.23
C VAL A 33 5.11 -5.20 -7.88
N ASP A 34 4.35 -5.99 -7.12
CA ASP A 34 3.53 -7.09 -7.64
C ASP A 34 2.12 -6.55 -7.92
N GLY A 35 1.89 -6.18 -9.17
CA GLY A 35 0.64 -5.56 -9.63
C GLY A 35 -0.19 -6.53 -10.45
N LYS A 36 -1.47 -6.69 -10.07
CA LYS A 36 -2.44 -7.50 -10.82
C LYS A 36 -3.61 -6.66 -11.26
N TYR A 37 -4.00 -6.81 -12.52
CA TYR A 37 -5.26 -6.30 -13.02
C TYR A 37 -6.41 -7.15 -12.49
N GLY A 38 -7.58 -6.55 -12.31
CA GLY A 38 -8.79 -7.25 -11.89
C GLY A 38 -9.10 -8.46 -12.78
N SER A 39 -8.99 -8.30 -14.11
CA SER A 39 -9.20 -9.39 -15.08
C SER A 39 -8.20 -10.54 -14.96
N ASP A 40 -7.02 -10.27 -14.40
CA ASP A 40 -5.87 -11.19 -14.38
C ASP A 40 -5.73 -11.86 -12.99
N SER A 41 -6.79 -11.81 -12.17
CA SER A 41 -6.81 -12.23 -10.77
C SER A 41 -8.18 -12.79 -10.39
N THR A 42 -8.22 -13.64 -9.36
CA THR A 42 -9.46 -14.12 -8.73
C THR A 42 -9.73 -13.44 -7.39
N LEU A 43 -10.96 -13.55 -6.87
CA LEU A 43 -11.30 -13.05 -5.54
C LEU A 43 -10.38 -13.65 -4.46
N GLU A 44 -10.02 -14.93 -4.59
CA GLU A 44 -9.13 -15.60 -3.64
C GLU A 44 -7.70 -15.10 -3.74
N ASP A 45 -7.19 -14.82 -4.95
CA ASP A 45 -5.89 -14.17 -5.11
C ASP A 45 -5.86 -12.79 -4.44
N PHE A 46 -6.94 -12.03 -4.58
CA PHE A 46 -7.07 -10.72 -3.95
C PHE A 46 -7.15 -10.82 -2.42
N ARG A 47 -7.93 -11.77 -1.90
CA ARG A 47 -8.02 -12.08 -0.47
C ARG A 47 -6.65 -12.41 0.12
N ASN A 48 -5.86 -13.23 -0.59
CA ASN A 48 -4.51 -13.58 -0.17
C ASN A 48 -3.58 -12.36 -0.17
N ALA A 49 -3.66 -11.49 -1.17
CA ALA A 49 -2.90 -10.24 -1.19
C ALA A 49 -3.28 -9.31 0.00
N VAL A 50 -4.56 -9.25 0.34
CA VAL A 50 -5.06 -8.49 1.50
C VAL A 50 -4.51 -9.06 2.81
N ARG A 51 -4.55 -10.39 3.00
CA ARG A 51 -3.97 -11.04 4.20
C ARG A 51 -2.48 -10.76 4.33
N ILE A 52 -1.73 -10.89 3.24
CA ILE A 52 -0.29 -10.60 3.21
C ILE A 52 0.01 -9.16 3.66
N ALA A 53 -0.81 -8.20 3.25
CA ALA A 53 -0.61 -6.79 3.60
C ALA A 53 -1.12 -6.40 4.98
N CYS A 54 -2.16 -7.06 5.51
CA CYS A 54 -2.88 -6.59 6.70
C CYS A 54 -2.71 -7.47 7.95
N VAL A 55 -2.33 -8.74 7.80
CA VAL A 55 -2.36 -9.75 8.88
C VAL A 55 -0.96 -10.25 9.24
N ALA A 56 0.10 -9.69 8.63
CA ALA A 56 1.47 -10.09 8.95
C ALA A 56 1.76 -9.94 10.45
N ASP A 57 2.43 -10.94 11.03
CA ASP A 57 2.64 -11.06 12.47
C ASP A 57 3.39 -9.86 13.04
N GLU A 58 2.83 -9.23 14.10
CA GLU A 58 3.40 -8.03 14.74
C GLU A 58 4.83 -8.27 15.29
N GLN A 59 5.23 -9.53 15.45
CA GLN A 59 6.54 -9.95 15.95
C GLN A 59 7.61 -10.12 14.86
N GLU A 60 7.23 -10.22 13.58
CA GLU A 60 8.17 -10.53 12.49
C GLU A 60 8.27 -9.46 11.40
N CYS A 61 7.45 -8.41 11.42
CA CYS A 61 7.63 -7.29 10.50
C CYS A 61 8.79 -6.40 10.94
N SER A 62 10.02 -6.78 10.57
CA SER A 62 11.08 -5.79 10.41
C SER A 62 10.60 -4.73 9.39
N ARG A 63 11.09 -3.49 9.46
CA ARG A 63 10.67 -2.42 8.51
C ARG A 63 10.87 -2.82 7.05
N ASP A 64 11.73 -3.80 6.79
CA ASP A 64 12.11 -4.26 5.47
C ASP A 64 11.16 -5.34 4.92
N ASP A 65 10.39 -6.01 5.80
CA ASP A 65 9.43 -7.07 5.44
C ASP A 65 7.96 -6.57 5.36
N CYS A 66 7.72 -5.29 5.65
CA CYS A 66 6.39 -4.70 5.56
C CYS A 66 5.91 -4.63 4.11
N LYS A 67 4.72 -5.20 3.87
CA LYS A 67 4.02 -5.16 2.58
C LYS A 67 2.79 -4.25 2.67
N PHE A 68 2.56 -3.46 1.63
CA PHE A 68 1.44 -2.54 1.56
C PHE A 68 0.58 -2.84 0.33
N LEU A 69 -0.74 -2.79 0.48
CA LEU A 69 -1.65 -3.02 -0.63
C LEU A 69 -2.32 -1.72 -1.04
N VAL A 70 -2.19 -1.35 -2.31
CA VAL A 70 -2.89 -0.21 -2.92
C VAL A 70 -3.83 -0.72 -4.01
N VAL A 71 -5.08 -0.29 -3.97
CA VAL A 71 -6.08 -0.61 -4.98
C VAL A 71 -6.32 0.56 -5.91
N SER A 72 -6.44 0.26 -7.21
CA SER A 72 -7.06 1.10 -8.22
C SER A 72 -8.46 0.55 -8.47
N TYR A 73 -9.50 1.34 -8.23
CA TYR A 73 -10.88 0.85 -8.28
C TYR A 73 -11.86 1.88 -8.85
N SER A 74 -13.03 1.42 -9.28
CA SER A 74 -14.12 2.29 -9.69
C SER A 74 -15.04 2.59 -8.52
N ARG A 75 -15.22 3.88 -8.21
CA ARG A 75 -16.22 4.38 -7.25
C ARG A 75 -17.65 4.06 -7.65
N LYS A 76 -17.91 3.77 -8.93
CA LYS A 76 -19.24 3.40 -9.43
C LYS A 76 -19.77 2.12 -8.78
N ALA A 77 -18.88 1.17 -8.46
CA ALA A 77 -19.25 -0.05 -7.74
C ALA A 77 -19.88 0.24 -6.36
N PHE A 78 -19.54 1.39 -5.75
CA PHE A 78 -20.06 1.82 -4.45
C PHE A 78 -21.11 2.93 -4.54
N ALA A 79 -21.63 3.21 -5.74
CA ALA A 79 -22.51 4.35 -6.01
C ALA A 79 -21.93 5.70 -5.51
N GLN A 80 -20.60 5.81 -5.48
CA GLN A 80 -19.90 7.01 -5.04
C GLN A 80 -19.66 7.97 -6.22
N THR A 81 -19.49 9.26 -5.91
CA THR A 81 -19.27 10.29 -6.93
C THR A 81 -17.86 10.21 -7.51
N GLY A 82 -17.79 10.12 -8.84
CA GLY A 82 -16.54 9.96 -9.59
C GLY A 82 -16.40 8.55 -10.13
N ASP A 83 -15.21 8.22 -10.64
CA ASP A 83 -14.94 6.89 -11.19
C ASP A 83 -13.62 6.33 -10.66
N GLY A 84 -12.51 6.44 -11.41
CA GLY A 84 -11.22 5.88 -11.00
C GLY A 84 -10.69 6.53 -9.73
N HIS A 85 -10.22 5.70 -8.79
CA HIS A 85 -9.60 6.15 -7.56
C HIS A 85 -8.52 5.19 -7.07
N PHE A 86 -7.54 5.72 -6.33
CA PHE A 86 -6.49 4.95 -5.67
C PHE A 86 -6.56 5.12 -4.16
N SER A 87 -6.46 4.03 -3.42
CA SER A 87 -6.40 4.07 -1.95
C SER A 87 -5.66 2.85 -1.41
N PRO A 88 -4.92 2.99 -0.29
CA PRO A 88 -4.39 1.85 0.41
C PRO A 88 -5.48 1.11 1.19
N ILE A 89 -5.34 -0.22 1.26
CA ILE A 89 -6.04 -1.06 2.22
C ILE A 89 -5.18 -1.15 3.47
N ALA A 90 -5.77 -0.86 4.63
CA ALA A 90 -5.04 -0.74 5.90
C ALA A 90 -5.36 -1.83 6.92
N ALA A 91 -6.50 -2.49 6.79
CA ALA A 91 -6.89 -3.58 7.67
C ALA A 91 -7.82 -4.54 6.94
N TYR A 92 -7.86 -5.76 7.45
CA TYR A 92 -8.77 -6.81 7.01
C TYR A 92 -9.41 -7.44 8.24
N ASP A 93 -10.73 -7.53 8.22
CA ASP A 93 -11.52 -8.20 9.24
C ASP A 93 -12.03 -9.52 8.68
N GLU A 94 -11.51 -10.63 9.20
CA GLU A 94 -11.83 -11.96 8.66
C GLU A 94 -13.26 -12.41 8.97
N GLU A 95 -13.82 -11.98 10.11
CA GLU A 95 -15.16 -12.38 10.53
C GLU A 95 -16.24 -11.78 9.62
N SER A 96 -16.16 -10.48 9.35
CA SER A 96 -17.12 -9.81 8.47
C SER A 96 -16.75 -9.86 6.99
N ASP A 97 -15.57 -10.39 6.65
CA ASP A 97 -14.99 -10.34 5.31
C ASP A 97 -14.97 -8.93 4.71
N SER A 98 -14.39 -8.00 5.47
CA SER A 98 -14.35 -6.58 5.10
C SER A 98 -12.93 -6.03 5.15
N VAL A 99 -12.65 -5.05 4.29
CA VAL A 99 -11.37 -4.33 4.26
C VAL A 99 -11.56 -2.86 4.63
N LEU A 100 -10.61 -2.31 5.37
CA LEU A 100 -10.56 -0.89 5.70
C LEU A 100 -9.83 -0.14 4.59
N LEU A 101 -10.58 0.66 3.83
CA LEU A 101 -10.06 1.50 2.77
C LEU A 101 -9.72 2.89 3.32
N LEU A 102 -8.47 3.32 3.17
CA LEU A 102 -8.04 4.67 3.55
C LEU A 102 -8.21 5.63 2.37
N ASP A 103 -9.45 6.06 2.13
CA ASP A 103 -9.77 6.95 1.00
C ASP A 103 -8.92 8.23 1.03
N THR A 104 -8.17 8.45 -0.06
CA THR A 104 -7.23 9.57 -0.17
C THR A 104 -7.93 10.90 -0.46
N ALA A 105 -9.16 10.86 -0.99
CA ALA A 105 -10.02 12.02 -1.16
C ALA A 105 -10.87 12.27 0.09
N ARG A 106 -10.20 12.55 1.22
CA ARG A 106 -10.80 12.75 2.55
C ARG A 106 -11.91 13.81 2.62
N PHE A 107 -11.95 14.72 1.64
CA PHE A 107 -12.99 15.74 1.52
C PHE A 107 -14.34 15.17 1.01
N LYS A 108 -14.34 13.97 0.40
CA LYS A 108 -15.53 13.26 -0.06
C LYS A 108 -15.90 12.12 0.89
N TYR A 109 -14.95 11.23 1.14
CA TYR A 109 -15.16 10.02 1.92
C TYR A 109 -13.99 9.86 2.89
N GLY A 110 -14.31 9.55 4.16
CA GLY A 110 -13.30 9.20 5.15
C GLY A 110 -12.80 7.77 4.97
N ALA A 111 -11.96 7.30 5.89
CA ALA A 111 -11.66 5.87 5.99
C ALA A 111 -12.95 5.10 6.26
N HIS A 112 -13.19 4.01 5.52
CA HIS A 112 -14.43 3.25 5.61
C HIS A 112 -14.21 1.77 5.29
N TRP A 113 -15.09 0.94 5.82
CA TRP A 113 -15.09 -0.50 5.58
C TRP A 113 -15.94 -0.84 4.37
N VAL A 114 -15.44 -1.76 3.54
CA VAL A 114 -16.17 -2.33 2.40
C VAL A 114 -16.02 -3.85 2.41
N LYS A 115 -17.04 -4.57 1.91
CA LYS A 115 -16.94 -6.01 1.72
C LYS A 115 -15.82 -6.33 0.73
N LEU A 116 -15.03 -7.37 1.00
CA LEU A 116 -13.93 -7.75 0.14
C LEU A 116 -14.41 -8.09 -1.28
N GLU A 117 -15.52 -8.82 -1.41
CA GLU A 117 -16.13 -9.16 -2.69
C GLU A 117 -16.51 -7.90 -3.49
N SER A 118 -17.22 -6.95 -2.87
CA SER A 118 -17.57 -5.68 -3.52
C SER A 118 -16.34 -4.84 -3.90
N MET A 119 -15.28 -4.89 -3.08
CA MET A 119 -14.01 -4.27 -3.43
C MET A 119 -13.39 -4.92 -4.66
N PHE A 120 -13.38 -6.25 -4.72
CA PHE A 120 -12.87 -6.99 -5.86
C PHE A 120 -13.66 -6.71 -7.14
N GLU A 121 -14.99 -6.66 -7.07
CA GLU A 121 -15.85 -6.23 -8.18
C GLU A 121 -15.47 -4.84 -8.68
N ALA A 122 -15.18 -3.89 -7.78
CA ALA A 122 -14.74 -2.55 -8.15
C ALA A 122 -13.41 -2.51 -8.93
N LEU A 123 -12.56 -3.55 -8.81
CA LEU A 123 -11.33 -3.70 -9.58
C LEU A 123 -11.59 -4.20 -11.02
N GLN A 124 -12.70 -4.90 -11.24
CA GLN A 124 -13.09 -5.47 -12.54
C GLN A 124 -13.56 -4.41 -13.54
N PHE A 125 -13.88 -3.20 -13.09
CA PHE A 125 -14.32 -2.12 -13.97
C PHE A 125 -13.18 -1.67 -14.89
N VAL A 126 -13.48 -1.57 -16.19
CA VAL A 126 -12.56 -1.05 -17.20
C VAL A 126 -12.28 0.43 -16.95
N ASP A 127 -11.00 0.80 -17.00
CA ASP A 127 -10.54 2.17 -17.10
C ASP A 127 -10.64 2.63 -18.56
N PRO A 128 -11.51 3.62 -18.88
CA PRO A 128 -11.71 4.08 -20.24
C PRO A 128 -10.44 4.61 -20.92
N SER A 129 -9.45 5.08 -20.16
CA SER A 129 -8.20 5.63 -20.70
C SER A 129 -7.26 4.55 -21.24
N THR A 130 -7.38 3.32 -20.76
CA THR A 130 -6.47 2.21 -21.14
C THR A 130 -7.18 1.04 -21.81
N GLY A 131 -8.50 0.93 -21.66
CA GLY A 131 -9.26 -0.23 -22.11
C GLY A 131 -8.98 -1.50 -21.28
N ARG A 132 -8.21 -1.40 -20.19
CA ARG A 132 -7.95 -2.51 -19.25
C ARG A 132 -8.79 -2.34 -18.00
N THR A 133 -9.02 -3.43 -17.26
CA THR A 133 -9.59 -3.33 -15.91
C THR A 133 -8.68 -2.49 -15.02
N ARG A 134 -9.17 -2.12 -13.84
CA ARG A 134 -8.30 -1.60 -12.79
C ARG A 134 -7.60 -2.76 -12.10
N GLY A 135 -7.14 -2.60 -10.86
CA GLY A 135 -6.31 -3.62 -10.24
C GLY A 135 -5.79 -3.26 -8.86
N TYR A 136 -4.86 -4.06 -8.36
CA TYR A 136 -4.24 -3.87 -7.06
C TYR A 136 -2.74 -4.12 -7.14
N ALA A 137 -1.97 -3.40 -6.33
CA ALA A 137 -0.53 -3.48 -6.28
C ALA A 137 -0.09 -3.76 -4.84
N LEU A 138 0.58 -4.91 -4.66
CA LEU A 138 1.30 -5.23 -3.45
C LEU A 138 2.71 -4.64 -3.55
N LEU A 139 3.04 -3.77 -2.61
CA LEU A 139 4.27 -2.99 -2.55
C LEU A 139 5.15 -3.53 -1.43
N SER A 140 6.46 -3.65 -1.66
CA SER A 140 7.44 -4.00 -0.64
C SER A 140 8.78 -3.32 -0.87
N TYR A 141 9.64 -3.38 0.14
CA TYR A 141 11.03 -2.91 0.06
C TYR A 141 12.01 -3.98 -0.44
N GLU A 142 11.56 -5.24 -0.58
CA GLU A 142 12.35 -6.35 -1.12
C GLU A 142 12.63 -6.14 -2.62
N PHE A 143 13.82 -5.66 -2.96
CA PHE A 143 14.27 -5.61 -4.35
C PHE A 143 14.50 -7.05 -4.85
N ARG A 144 13.63 -7.55 -5.73
CA ARG A 144 13.93 -8.79 -6.48
C ARG A 144 14.89 -8.43 -7.59
N ASP A 145 16.13 -8.89 -7.46
CA ASP A 145 17.12 -8.88 -8.54
C ASP A 145 16.75 -9.98 -9.54
N ASP A 146 15.80 -9.69 -10.43
CA ASP A 146 15.52 -10.54 -11.58
C ASP A 146 16.70 -10.37 -12.53
N GLY A 147 17.70 -11.27 -12.43
CA GLY A 147 19.03 -11.23 -13.04
C GLY A 147 19.10 -11.01 -14.56
N ALA A 148 18.68 -9.84 -15.01
CA ALA A 148 18.81 -9.34 -16.36
C ALA A 148 19.79 -8.15 -16.33
N ASN A 149 20.94 -8.43 -16.91
CA ASN A 149 22.04 -7.54 -17.25
C ASN A 149 21.64 -6.06 -17.52
N GLU A 150 22.44 -5.15 -16.96
CA GLU A 150 22.54 -3.68 -17.17
C GLU A 150 21.90 -2.73 -16.14
N GLN A 151 22.77 -2.28 -15.21
CA GLN A 151 22.81 -0.94 -14.61
C GLN A 151 21.51 -0.32 -14.09
N HIS A 152 20.80 -1.01 -13.20
CA HIS A 152 19.95 -0.32 -12.22
C HIS A 152 20.57 -0.45 -10.83
N VAL A 153 21.34 0.56 -10.43
CA VAL A 153 21.75 0.73 -9.04
C VAL A 153 20.47 0.93 -8.24
N GLY A 154 19.97 -0.13 -7.61
CA GLY A 154 18.89 -0.05 -6.64
C GLY A 154 19.22 1.07 -5.66
N MET A 155 18.38 2.10 -5.59
CA MET A 155 18.63 3.23 -4.71
C MET A 155 18.69 2.68 -3.27
N PRO A 156 19.83 2.78 -2.57
CA PRO A 156 19.90 2.28 -1.20
C PRO A 156 18.81 2.96 -0.37
N GLN A 157 18.12 2.20 0.48
CA GLN A 157 17.07 2.70 1.38
C GLN A 157 17.50 3.95 2.18
N SER A 158 18.82 4.11 2.39
CA SER A 158 19.45 5.28 2.99
C SER A 158 19.16 6.61 2.26
N LEU A 159 18.81 6.57 0.97
CA LEU A 159 18.48 7.73 0.14
C LEU A 159 16.97 8.01 0.06
N LEU A 160 16.12 6.98 0.10
CA LEU A 160 14.66 7.14 -0.04
C LEU A 160 13.96 7.49 1.28
N PHE A 161 14.48 6.99 2.43
CA PHE A 161 13.80 7.15 3.72
C PHE A 161 14.73 7.52 4.90
N ARG A 162 15.87 8.18 4.66
CA ARG A 162 16.46 9.02 5.72
C ARG A 162 15.56 10.23 5.97
N SER A 163 14.42 9.96 6.59
CA SER A 163 13.78 10.97 7.41
C SER A 163 14.82 11.39 8.43
N LYS A 164 15.30 12.63 8.33
CA LYS A 164 16.08 13.27 9.40
C LYS A 164 15.32 13.23 10.74
N LYS A 165 14.03 12.85 10.75
CA LYS A 165 13.24 12.64 11.97
C LYS A 165 13.61 11.41 12.80
N SER A 166 14.36 10.43 12.28
CA SER A 166 14.92 9.39 13.17
C SER A 166 15.97 9.96 14.12
N GLN A 167 16.61 11.07 13.74
CA GLN A 167 17.52 11.85 14.59
C GLN A 167 16.81 12.95 15.38
N ASP A 168 15.50 13.16 15.18
CA ASP A 168 14.72 14.14 15.93
C ASP A 168 14.66 13.73 17.42
N PRO A 169 15.10 14.60 18.35
CA PRO A 169 15.11 14.31 19.77
C PRO A 169 13.74 13.89 20.32
N VAL A 170 12.65 14.49 19.80
CA VAL A 170 11.28 14.20 20.25
C VAL A 170 10.86 12.79 19.83
N ARG A 171 11.23 12.38 18.60
CA ARG A 171 10.91 11.04 18.10
C ARG A 171 11.72 9.95 18.82
N ARG A 172 12.98 10.23 19.17
CA ARG A 172 13.80 9.32 19.99
C ARG A 172 13.21 9.13 21.38
N CYS A 173 12.86 10.23 22.06
CA CYS A 173 12.23 10.20 23.37
C CYS A 173 10.88 9.45 23.35
N TYR A 174 10.07 9.62 22.30
CA TYR A 174 8.81 8.89 22.14
C TYR A 174 9.02 7.38 21.94
N ASN A 175 10.01 6.99 21.13
CA ASN A 175 10.35 5.57 20.93
C ASN A 175 10.91 4.93 22.21
N GLU A 176 11.74 5.65 22.97
CA GLU A 176 12.23 5.23 24.28
C GLU A 176 11.05 5.01 25.24
N TYR A 177 10.13 5.97 25.34
CA TYR A 177 8.90 5.85 26.14
C TYR A 177 8.05 4.62 25.77
N LEU A 178 7.88 4.34 24.47
CA LEU A 178 7.14 3.14 24.03
C LEU A 178 7.86 1.85 24.44
N SER A 179 9.17 1.80 24.27
CA SER A 179 9.98 0.63 24.65
C SER A 179 9.95 0.37 26.16
N GLU A 180 9.97 1.44 26.97
CA GLU A 180 9.87 1.35 28.43
C GLU A 180 8.48 0.88 28.88
N ARG A 181 7.40 1.34 28.24
CA ARG A 181 6.05 0.81 28.53
C ARG A 181 5.90 -0.66 28.16
N GLN A 182 6.58 -1.10 27.10
CA GLN A 182 6.59 -2.51 26.70
C GLN A 182 7.33 -3.37 27.74
N LYS A 183 8.47 -2.90 28.25
CA LYS A 183 9.19 -3.54 29.37
C LYS A 183 8.36 -3.60 30.65
N VAL A 184 7.73 -2.49 31.06
CA VAL A 184 6.86 -2.44 32.24
C VAL A 184 5.63 -3.35 32.10
N LYS A 185 5.17 -3.62 30.87
CA LYS A 185 4.15 -4.65 30.62
C LYS A 185 4.73 -6.06 30.79
N CYS A 186 5.89 -6.37 30.19
CA CYS A 186 6.53 -7.69 30.32
C CYS A 186 6.90 -8.04 31.77
N ASP A 187 7.49 -7.11 32.53
CA ASP A 187 7.89 -7.34 33.93
C ASP A 187 6.67 -7.63 34.83
N ARG A 188 5.49 -7.11 34.47
CA ARG A 188 4.24 -7.36 35.20
C ARG A 188 3.68 -8.76 34.94
N TYR A 189 4.03 -9.39 33.82
CA TYR A 189 3.64 -10.77 33.52
C TYR A 189 4.58 -11.81 34.17
N GLU A 190 5.84 -11.45 34.45
CA GLU A 190 6.79 -12.34 35.16
C GLU A 190 6.54 -12.40 36.68
N LEU A 191 5.83 -11.43 37.27
CA LEU A 191 5.48 -11.40 38.69
C LEU A 191 4.26 -12.28 39.07
N PHE A 192 3.68 -13.01 38.11
CA PHE A 192 2.52 -13.92 38.32
C PHE A 192 2.77 -15.36 37.86
N GLN A 193 4.03 -15.82 37.83
CA GLN A 193 4.39 -17.24 37.85
C GLN A 193 4.96 -17.63 39.21
#